data_AF-A0AAN9A917-F1
#
_entry.id   AF-A0AAN9A917-F1
#
_cell.length_a   1.000
_cell.length_b   1.000
_cell.length_c   1.000
_cell.angle_alpha   90.00
_cell.angle_beta   90.00
_cell.angle_gamma   90.00
#
_symmetry.space_group_name_H-M   'P 1'
#
loop_
_entity.id
_entity.type
_entity.pdbx_description
1 polymer ?
#
loop_
_entity_poly.entity_id
_entity_poly.type
_entity_poly.pdbx_seq_one_letter_code
_entity_poly.pdbx_strand_id
1 'polypeptide(L)'
;MLIFFLDHAKSQRLIDHDPCLFNKEAEYKSSRDILITFAREFLSGIGDVTKHLGYLGYTVTQKQTHLEEFDYAIKNLAVDLRCGVRLTRVVEMLTNNFSLSCKLRVPAVSRLQKIYNTDMALASLEAAGCTGVKDKFPSKDVVDGHREQTLGLLWTIIFKFQISVIVSESRLLEEISYLQRSLKVRMQLDKNHRIGTEFIAETQEEMKKVSGLPDLTDRVLALLKLWALFTCAHYGVEVDNLTVSFSDGRALCLLLHHYYPDLLPLELVNWQTTQNLPTCDANLDDSLDDSFTEQTYTDTVDKEEYNRRLALERENFTVFLDKVVFLYIIFIVS
;
A
#
# COMPACT_ATOMS: atom_id res chain seq x y z
N MET A 1 -4.52 -7.10 47.27
CA MET A 1 -3.12 -6.74 46.92
C MET A 1 -2.84 -6.95 45.43
N LEU A 2 -2.99 -8.15 44.87
CA LEU A 2 -2.72 -8.40 43.44
C LEU A 2 -3.55 -7.51 42.49
N ILE A 3 -4.87 -7.44 42.68
CA ILE A 3 -5.77 -6.64 41.84
C ILE A 3 -5.39 -5.15 41.89
N PHE A 4 -5.09 -4.63 43.08
CA PHE A 4 -4.62 -3.25 43.26
C PHE A 4 -3.31 -2.98 42.49
N PHE A 5 -2.34 -3.90 42.60
CA PHE A 5 -1.07 -3.78 41.90
C PHE A 5 -1.25 -3.79 40.37
N LEU A 6 -2.02 -4.74 39.84
CA LEU A 6 -2.26 -4.86 38.40
C LEU A 6 -3.06 -3.67 37.86
N ASP A 7 -4.06 -3.20 38.62
CA ASP A 7 -4.84 -2.03 38.23
C ASP A 7 -3.96 -0.78 38.14
N HIS A 8 -3.09 -0.60 39.12
CA HIS A 8 -2.17 0.53 39.16
C HIS A 8 -1.14 0.44 38.03
N ALA A 9 -0.56 -0.74 37.79
CA ALA A 9 0.39 -0.97 36.72
C ALA A 9 -0.20 -0.66 35.34
N LYS A 10 -1.44 -1.08 35.09
CA LYS A 10 -2.17 -0.79 33.84
C LYS A 10 -2.51 0.70 33.70
N SER A 11 -3.04 1.31 34.77
CA SER A 11 -3.39 2.74 34.78
C SER A 11 -2.20 3.66 34.52
N GLN A 12 -1.04 3.29 35.07
CA GLN A 12 0.21 4.06 34.95
C GLN A 12 1.05 3.62 33.75
N ARG A 13 0.57 2.67 32.91
CA ARG A 13 1.31 2.10 31.77
C ARG A 13 2.73 1.65 32.15
N LEU A 14 2.87 1.00 33.32
CA LEU A 14 4.16 0.51 33.80
C LEU A 14 4.68 -0.72 33.03
N ILE A 15 3.84 -1.31 32.19
CA ILE A 15 4.17 -2.49 31.39
C ILE A 15 4.23 -2.06 29.93
N ASP A 16 5.34 -2.37 29.27
CA ASP A 16 5.53 -2.08 27.85
C ASP A 16 4.41 -2.68 27.00
N HIS A 17 4.04 -1.96 25.95
CA HIS A 17 3.00 -2.35 24.98
C HIS A 17 1.57 -2.51 25.54
N ASP A 18 1.34 -2.12 26.80
CA ASP A 18 0.01 -2.03 27.40
C ASP A 18 -0.83 -3.33 27.25
N PRO A 19 -0.34 -4.50 27.73
CA PRO A 19 -0.98 -5.79 27.48
C PRO A 19 -2.33 -5.94 28.18
N CYS A 20 -3.20 -6.79 27.65
CA CYS A 20 -4.45 -7.19 28.31
C CYS A 20 -4.17 -7.75 29.71
N LEU A 21 -4.87 -7.25 30.74
CA LEU A 21 -4.78 -7.77 32.11
C LEU A 21 -5.50 -9.12 32.26
N PHE A 22 -6.56 -9.34 31.48
CA PHE A 22 -7.41 -10.52 31.53
C PHE A 22 -7.18 -11.38 30.29
N ASN A 23 -7.24 -12.70 30.44
CA ASN A 23 -7.26 -13.61 29.30
C ASN A 23 -8.52 -13.35 28.44
N LYS A 24 -8.42 -13.49 27.12
CA LYS A 24 -9.52 -13.34 26.16
C LYS A 24 -10.70 -14.29 26.44
N GLU A 25 -10.43 -15.45 27.03
CA GLU A 25 -11.45 -16.46 27.37
C GLU A 25 -11.96 -16.36 28.81
N ALA A 26 -11.45 -15.41 29.62
CA ALA A 26 -11.86 -15.27 31.01
C ALA A 26 -13.35 -14.89 31.15
N GLU A 27 -14.03 -15.46 32.15
CA GLU A 27 -15.42 -15.14 32.47
C GLU A 27 -15.59 -13.67 32.90
N TYR A 28 -14.61 -13.16 33.66
CA TYR A 28 -14.61 -11.79 34.17
C TYR A 28 -13.59 -10.93 33.43
N LYS A 29 -14.02 -9.72 33.03
CA LYS A 29 -13.21 -8.74 32.28
C LYS A 29 -12.99 -7.43 33.03
N SER A 30 -13.37 -7.38 34.30
CA SER A 30 -13.14 -6.21 35.13
C SER A 30 -12.68 -6.64 36.52
N SER A 31 -11.80 -5.81 37.10
CA SER A 31 -11.29 -6.01 38.45
C SER A 31 -12.42 -5.92 39.48
N ARG A 32 -13.46 -5.13 39.17
CA ARG A 32 -14.68 -5.01 39.98
C ARG A 32 -15.42 -6.34 40.06
N ASP A 33 -15.63 -7.02 38.93
CA ASP A 33 -16.38 -8.27 38.91
C ASP A 33 -15.64 -9.38 39.65
N ILE A 34 -14.31 -9.47 39.48
CA ILE A 34 -13.48 -10.41 40.25
C ILE A 34 -13.64 -10.15 41.76
N LEU A 35 -13.54 -8.88 42.20
CA LEU A 35 -13.67 -8.53 43.62
C LEU A 35 -15.05 -8.88 44.17
N ILE A 36 -16.12 -8.61 43.42
CA ILE A 36 -17.49 -8.93 43.84
C ILE A 36 -17.70 -10.44 43.92
N THR A 37 -17.26 -11.20 42.91
CA THR A 37 -17.39 -12.66 42.90
C THR A 37 -16.59 -13.30 44.04
N PHE A 38 -15.33 -12.88 44.22
CA PHE A 38 -14.50 -13.34 45.34
C PHE A 38 -15.12 -13.00 46.70
N ALA A 39 -15.64 -11.78 46.88
CA ALA A 39 -16.27 -11.38 48.13
C ALA A 39 -17.53 -12.19 48.43
N ARG A 40 -18.34 -12.50 47.40
CA ARG A 40 -19.54 -13.31 47.54
C ARG A 40 -19.21 -14.74 48.01
N GLU A 41 -18.12 -15.32 47.53
CA GLU A 41 -17.73 -16.70 47.83
C GLU A 41 -16.99 -16.85 49.16
N PHE A 42 -16.12 -15.89 49.50
CA PHE A 42 -15.18 -16.02 50.63
C PHE A 42 -15.42 -15.03 51.77
N LEU A 43 -16.21 -13.97 51.55
CA LEU A 43 -16.39 -12.86 52.50
C LEU A 43 -17.88 -12.57 52.75
N SER A 44 -18.63 -13.61 53.14
CA SER A 44 -20.06 -13.48 53.44
C SER A 44 -20.31 -12.39 54.49
N GLY A 45 -21.20 -11.44 54.20
CA GLY A 45 -21.62 -10.40 55.14
C GLY A 45 -20.88 -9.05 55.03
N ILE A 46 -19.82 -8.92 54.21
CA ILE A 46 -19.12 -7.65 54.02
C ILE A 46 -19.92 -6.65 53.15
N GLY A 47 -20.78 -7.15 52.27
CA GLY A 47 -21.52 -6.33 51.30
C GLY A 47 -20.65 -5.94 50.09
N ASP A 48 -20.85 -4.75 49.54
CA ASP A 48 -20.10 -4.29 48.36
C ASP A 48 -18.66 -3.89 48.73
N VAL A 49 -17.73 -4.84 48.55
CA VAL A 49 -16.29 -4.66 48.82
C VAL A 49 -15.70 -3.47 48.07
N THR A 50 -16.22 -3.10 46.91
CA THR A 50 -15.68 -1.95 46.16
C THR A 50 -15.93 -0.61 46.86
N LYS A 51 -17.01 -0.48 47.64
CA LYS A 51 -17.27 0.72 48.44
C LYS A 51 -16.29 0.84 49.60
N HIS A 52 -16.02 -0.28 50.27
CA HIS A 52 -15.03 -0.34 51.36
C HIS A 52 -13.63 0.02 50.86
N LEU A 53 -13.23 -0.51 49.70
CA LEU A 53 -11.97 -0.13 49.05
C LEU A 53 -11.95 1.37 48.67
N GLY A 54 -13.08 1.93 48.25
CA GLY A 54 -13.23 3.37 48.02
C GLY A 54 -12.94 4.21 49.27
N TYR A 55 -13.41 3.79 50.44
CA TYR A 55 -13.07 4.47 51.72
C TYR A 55 -11.59 4.37 52.07
N LEU A 56 -10.90 3.33 51.59
CA LEU A 56 -9.44 3.16 51.75
C LEU A 56 -8.63 3.89 50.64
N GLY A 57 -9.30 4.67 49.78
CA GLY A 57 -8.65 5.43 48.71
C GLY A 57 -8.35 4.65 47.43
N TYR A 58 -8.88 3.42 47.29
CA TYR A 58 -8.72 2.62 46.07
C TYR A 58 -10.05 2.50 45.31
N THR A 59 -10.12 3.14 44.15
CA THR A 59 -11.25 3.03 43.22
C THR A 59 -10.91 2.03 42.11
N VAL A 60 -11.72 0.98 42.00
CA VAL A 60 -11.55 -0.07 41.00
C VAL A 60 -12.13 0.41 39.66
N THR A 61 -11.26 0.84 38.75
CA THR A 61 -11.67 1.41 37.45
C THR A 61 -11.38 0.50 36.26
N GLN A 62 -10.50 -0.49 36.43
CA GLN A 62 -10.03 -1.29 35.30
C GLN A 62 -11.10 -2.24 34.77
N LYS A 63 -11.36 -2.08 33.47
CA LYS A 63 -12.25 -2.91 32.69
C LYS A 63 -11.64 -3.10 31.30
N GLN A 64 -11.33 -4.34 30.97
CA GLN A 64 -10.79 -4.70 29.67
C GLN A 64 -11.88 -4.56 28.61
N THR A 65 -11.57 -3.85 27.54
CA THR A 65 -12.53 -3.60 26.45
C THR A 65 -12.34 -4.57 25.29
N HIS A 66 -13.38 -4.76 24.48
CA HIS A 66 -13.28 -5.59 23.28
C HIS A 66 -12.21 -5.09 22.30
N LEU A 67 -11.96 -3.78 22.25
CA LEU A 67 -10.95 -3.19 21.35
C LEU A 67 -9.52 -3.56 21.79
N GLU A 68 -9.27 -3.64 23.10
CA GLU A 68 -7.97 -4.08 23.64
C GLU A 68 -7.69 -5.56 23.34
N GLU A 69 -8.73 -6.40 23.33
CA GLU A 69 -8.61 -7.82 23.01
C GLU A 69 -8.55 -8.12 21.51
N PHE A 70 -8.96 -7.16 20.68
CA PHE A 70 -9.15 -7.36 19.25
C PHE A 70 -7.82 -7.60 18.54
N ASP A 71 -7.77 -8.67 17.73
CA ASP A 71 -6.60 -8.95 16.89
C ASP A 71 -6.62 -8.07 15.63
N TYR A 72 -5.77 -7.05 15.60
CA TYR A 72 -5.68 -6.13 14.47
C TYR A 72 -4.89 -6.69 13.28
N ALA A 73 -4.27 -7.87 13.39
CA ALA A 73 -3.56 -8.48 12.28
C ALA A 73 -4.51 -8.74 11.09
N ILE A 74 -3.99 -8.53 9.87
CA ILE A 74 -4.68 -8.86 8.62
C ILE A 74 -3.99 -10.10 8.05
N LYS A 75 -4.70 -11.21 8.00
CA LYS A 75 -4.24 -12.49 7.43
C LYS A 75 -4.88 -12.73 6.06
N ASN A 76 -6.13 -12.32 5.90
CA ASN A 76 -6.87 -12.41 4.64
C ASN A 76 -7.58 -11.09 4.37
N LEU A 77 -7.03 -10.31 3.43
CA LEU A 77 -7.55 -9.01 3.04
C LEU A 77 -9.03 -9.05 2.63
N ALA A 78 -9.47 -10.15 2.02
CA ALA A 78 -10.83 -10.30 1.52
C ALA A 78 -11.88 -10.46 2.64
N VAL A 79 -11.48 -10.72 3.89
CA VAL A 79 -12.40 -10.98 5.01
C VAL A 79 -12.14 -10.02 6.18
N ASP A 80 -10.88 -9.76 6.50
CA ASP A 80 -10.52 -9.09 7.75
C ASP A 80 -10.91 -7.60 7.79
N LEU A 81 -10.97 -6.93 6.64
CA LEU A 81 -11.40 -5.54 6.54
C LEU A 81 -12.92 -5.35 6.66
N ARG A 82 -13.71 -6.42 6.45
CA ARG A 82 -15.18 -6.35 6.49
C ARG A 82 -15.75 -5.94 7.85
N CYS A 83 -14.95 -6.04 8.92
CA CYS A 83 -15.39 -5.68 10.26
C CYS A 83 -15.52 -4.16 10.50
N GLY A 84 -14.93 -3.33 9.63
CA GLY A 84 -14.82 -1.88 9.79
C GLY A 84 -13.81 -1.46 10.86
N VAL A 85 -13.63 -2.24 11.94
CA VAL A 85 -12.74 -1.91 13.08
C VAL A 85 -11.28 -1.73 12.66
N ARG A 86 -10.73 -2.66 11.86
CA ARG A 86 -9.34 -2.59 11.37
C ARG A 86 -9.14 -1.36 10.47
N LEU A 87 -10.08 -1.11 9.57
CA LEU A 87 -10.03 0.03 8.68
C LEU A 87 -10.08 1.34 9.46
N THR A 88 -11.00 1.47 10.43
CA THR A 88 -11.06 2.66 11.29
C THR A 88 -9.73 2.88 11.98
N ARG A 89 -9.11 1.83 12.54
CA ARG A 89 -7.82 1.95 13.23
C ARG A 89 -6.70 2.45 12.31
N VAL A 90 -6.65 1.96 11.07
CA VAL A 90 -5.71 2.47 10.05
C VAL A 90 -5.96 3.96 9.80
N VAL A 91 -7.22 4.36 9.62
CA VAL A 91 -7.58 5.77 9.39
C VAL A 91 -7.23 6.66 10.58
N GLU A 92 -7.41 6.20 11.82
CA GLU A 92 -6.98 6.94 13.02
C GLU A 92 -5.48 7.23 13.00
N MET A 93 -4.67 6.23 12.64
CA MET A 93 -3.21 6.37 12.58
C MET A 93 -2.79 7.33 11.46
N LEU A 94 -3.40 7.22 10.29
CA LEU A 94 -3.05 8.08 9.14
C LEU A 94 -3.50 9.54 9.34
N THR A 95 -4.59 9.76 10.07
CA THR A 95 -5.16 11.11 10.30
C THR A 95 -4.77 11.71 11.66
N ASN A 96 -4.03 10.97 12.49
CA ASN A 96 -3.75 11.31 13.90
C ASN A 96 -5.01 11.61 14.73
N ASN A 97 -6.16 11.03 14.36
CA ASN A 97 -7.43 11.20 15.06
C ASN A 97 -7.80 9.94 15.85
N PHE A 98 -7.28 9.81 17.07
CA PHE A 98 -7.50 8.63 17.94
C PHE A 98 -8.85 8.60 18.66
N SER A 99 -9.84 9.37 18.19
CA SER A 99 -11.18 9.45 18.80
C SER A 99 -12.24 8.60 18.10
N LEU A 100 -11.87 7.80 17.10
CA LEU A 100 -12.83 7.03 16.30
C LEU A 100 -13.12 5.67 16.94
N SER A 101 -12.10 4.99 17.44
CA SER A 101 -12.18 3.65 18.01
C SER A 101 -13.18 3.57 19.16
N CYS A 102 -13.25 4.61 20.00
CA CYS A 102 -14.21 4.67 21.12
C CYS A 102 -15.68 4.80 20.67
N LYS A 103 -15.94 5.15 19.41
CA LYS A 103 -17.29 5.29 18.84
C LYS A 103 -17.76 4.03 18.10
N LEU A 104 -16.87 3.05 17.92
CA LEU A 104 -17.16 1.83 17.18
C LEU A 104 -18.16 0.94 17.91
N ARG A 105 -18.99 0.25 17.12
CA ARG A 105 -19.91 -0.77 17.61
C ARG A 105 -19.18 -2.11 17.63
N VAL A 106 -18.79 -2.55 18.83
CA VAL A 106 -18.10 -3.83 19.08
C VAL A 106 -18.86 -4.68 20.12
N PRO A 107 -18.88 -6.02 20.00
CA PRO A 107 -18.29 -6.82 18.93
C PRO A 107 -19.02 -6.61 17.59
N ALA A 108 -18.26 -6.51 16.49
CA ALA A 108 -18.80 -6.24 15.15
C ALA A 108 -19.37 -7.51 14.51
N VAL A 109 -20.39 -8.11 15.13
CA VAL A 109 -20.98 -9.39 14.70
C VAL A 109 -21.95 -9.17 13.55
N SER A 110 -22.89 -8.23 13.72
CA SER A 110 -23.95 -7.98 12.74
C SER A 110 -23.47 -7.11 11.58
N ARG A 111 -24.04 -7.33 10.40
CA ARG A 111 -23.76 -6.54 9.20
C ARG A 111 -24.01 -5.04 9.42
N LEU A 112 -25.06 -4.67 10.15
CA LEU A 112 -25.37 -3.28 10.46
C LEU A 112 -24.29 -2.60 11.33
N GLN A 113 -23.72 -3.32 12.31
CA GLN A 113 -22.60 -2.82 13.10
C GLN A 113 -21.34 -2.63 12.25
N LYS A 114 -21.05 -3.58 11.35
CA LYS A 114 -19.91 -3.52 10.43
C LYS A 114 -20.01 -2.35 9.45
N ILE A 115 -21.20 -2.10 8.90
CA ILE A 115 -21.46 -0.96 8.00
C ILE A 115 -21.23 0.35 8.76
N TYR A 116 -21.82 0.49 9.95
CA TYR A 116 -21.61 1.68 10.78
C TYR A 116 -20.13 1.95 11.08
N ASN A 117 -19.38 0.92 11.46
CA ASN A 117 -17.93 1.05 11.72
C ASN A 117 -17.16 1.49 10.47
N THR A 118 -17.51 0.93 9.31
CA THR A 118 -16.91 1.28 8.02
C THR A 118 -17.25 2.71 7.62
N ASP A 119 -18.51 3.14 7.79
CA ASP A 119 -18.97 4.51 7.54
C ASP A 119 -18.19 5.53 8.38
N MET A 120 -17.87 5.20 9.64
CA MET A 120 -17.04 6.05 10.49
C MET A 120 -15.63 6.24 9.90
N ALA A 121 -15.03 5.18 9.37
CA ALA A 121 -13.72 5.27 8.72
C ALA A 121 -13.79 6.14 7.46
N LEU A 122 -14.79 5.90 6.59
CA LEU A 122 -14.96 6.66 5.36
C LEU A 122 -15.27 8.15 5.64
N ALA A 123 -16.06 8.46 6.67
CA ALA A 123 -16.33 9.84 7.06
C ALA A 123 -15.06 10.57 7.52
N SER A 124 -14.18 9.87 8.25
CA SER A 124 -12.89 10.44 8.64
C SER A 124 -11.93 10.61 7.45
N LEU A 125 -12.00 9.74 6.43
CA LEU A 125 -11.23 9.88 5.20
C LEU A 125 -11.69 11.08 4.37
N GLU A 126 -13.00 11.33 4.27
CA GLU A 126 -13.54 12.54 3.63
C GLU A 126 -13.03 13.80 4.32
N ALA A 127 -13.07 13.83 5.66
CA ALA A 127 -12.55 14.94 6.46
C ALA A 127 -11.04 15.13 6.26
N ALA A 128 -10.30 14.08 5.91
CA ALA A 128 -8.87 14.13 5.60
C ALA A 128 -8.57 14.46 4.12
N GLY A 129 -9.59 14.81 3.32
CA GLY A 129 -9.42 15.25 1.94
C GLY A 129 -9.50 14.14 0.88
N CYS A 130 -10.02 12.96 1.21
CA CYS A 130 -10.44 11.95 0.23
C CYS A 130 -11.89 12.24 -0.22
N THR A 131 -12.08 13.27 -1.04
CA THR A 131 -13.42 13.71 -1.46
C THR A 131 -14.14 12.66 -2.31
N GLY A 132 -15.41 12.40 -2.02
CA GLY A 132 -16.24 11.42 -2.74
C GLY A 132 -15.86 9.96 -2.50
N VAL A 133 -15.06 9.65 -1.47
CA VAL A 133 -14.66 8.26 -1.17
C VAL A 133 -15.87 7.38 -0.83
N LYS A 134 -16.91 7.92 -0.17
CA LYS A 134 -18.13 7.17 0.15
C LYS A 134 -18.97 6.83 -1.08
N ASP A 135 -19.01 7.75 -2.05
CA ASP A 135 -19.76 7.55 -3.29
C ASP A 135 -19.04 6.52 -4.19
N LYS A 136 -17.71 6.61 -4.25
CA LYS A 136 -16.87 5.67 -5.01
C LYS A 136 -16.83 4.28 -4.39
N PHE A 137 -16.72 4.19 -3.06
CA PHE A 137 -16.56 2.94 -2.32
C PHE A 137 -17.59 2.85 -1.18
N PRO A 138 -18.85 2.50 -1.46
CA PRO A 138 -19.88 2.42 -0.44
C PRO A 138 -19.53 1.43 0.68
N SER A 139 -19.78 1.79 1.93
CA SER A 139 -19.48 0.95 3.10
C SER A 139 -20.07 -0.45 3.04
N LYS A 140 -21.27 -0.58 2.46
CA LYS A 140 -21.93 -1.88 2.23
C LYS A 140 -21.05 -2.81 1.37
N ASP A 141 -20.38 -2.27 0.36
CA ASP A 141 -19.65 -3.09 -0.61
C ASP A 141 -18.35 -3.61 -0.01
N VAL A 142 -17.69 -2.79 0.83
CA VAL A 142 -16.53 -3.19 1.63
C VAL A 142 -16.91 -4.27 2.66
N VAL A 143 -18.03 -4.10 3.36
CA VAL A 143 -18.51 -5.09 4.36
C VAL A 143 -18.92 -6.40 3.72
N ASP A 144 -19.52 -6.35 2.52
CA ASP A 144 -19.92 -7.53 1.77
C ASP A 144 -18.71 -8.21 1.08
N GLY A 145 -17.56 -7.52 1.02
CA GLY A 145 -16.29 -8.05 0.56
C GLY A 145 -16.08 -7.98 -0.95
N HIS A 146 -16.65 -6.97 -1.61
CA HIS A 146 -16.39 -6.69 -3.01
C HIS A 146 -14.90 -6.33 -3.19
N ARG A 147 -14.18 -7.18 -3.92
CA ARG A 147 -12.71 -7.10 -4.02
C ARG A 147 -12.26 -5.80 -4.67
N GLU A 148 -12.86 -5.43 -5.79
CA GLU A 148 -12.52 -4.21 -6.53
C GLU A 148 -12.75 -2.95 -5.68
N GLN A 149 -13.88 -2.89 -4.97
CA GLN A 149 -14.21 -1.77 -4.09
C GLN A 149 -13.24 -1.67 -2.91
N THR A 150 -12.91 -2.82 -2.30
CA THR A 150 -11.96 -2.87 -1.17
C THR A 150 -10.55 -2.48 -1.62
N LEU A 151 -10.08 -3.01 -2.75
CA LEU A 151 -8.76 -2.68 -3.30
C LEU A 151 -8.68 -1.23 -3.78
N GLY A 152 -9.73 -0.71 -4.41
CA GLY A 152 -9.82 0.69 -4.83
C GLY A 152 -9.81 1.65 -3.64
N LEU A 153 -10.49 1.31 -2.54
CA LEU A 153 -10.43 2.06 -1.29
C LEU A 153 -9.00 2.07 -0.72
N LEU A 154 -8.36 0.90 -0.61
CA LEU A 154 -6.99 0.80 -0.12
C LEU A 154 -6.00 1.56 -0.99
N TRP A 155 -6.15 1.46 -2.32
CA TRP A 155 -5.38 2.24 -3.27
C TRP A 155 -5.53 3.74 -3.00
N THR A 156 -6.76 4.23 -2.88
CA THR A 156 -7.03 5.64 -2.56
C THR A 156 -6.35 6.08 -1.26
N ILE A 157 -6.39 5.24 -0.21
CA ILE A 157 -5.74 5.52 1.07
C ILE A 157 -4.21 5.55 0.92
N ILE A 158 -3.62 4.54 0.27
CA ILE A 158 -2.16 4.46 0.06
C ILE A 158 -1.68 5.68 -0.70
N PHE A 159 -2.31 6.02 -1.83
CA PHE A 159 -1.89 7.16 -2.63
C PHE A 159 -2.06 8.48 -1.89
N LYS A 160 -3.19 8.70 -1.21
CA LYS A 160 -3.41 9.97 -0.50
C LYS A 160 -2.39 10.22 0.62
N PHE A 161 -2.08 9.20 1.40
CA PHE A 161 -1.29 9.36 2.62
C PHE A 161 0.18 9.00 2.48
N GLN A 162 0.57 8.12 1.54
CA GLN A 162 1.95 7.65 1.44
C GLN A 162 2.74 8.33 0.33
N ILE A 163 2.11 8.71 -0.79
CA ILE A 163 2.88 9.18 -1.96
C ILE A 163 3.71 10.42 -1.63
N SER A 164 3.14 11.37 -0.90
CA SER A 164 3.80 12.62 -0.51
C SER A 164 4.84 12.44 0.59
N VAL A 165 4.78 11.33 1.33
CA VAL A 165 5.78 10.97 2.35
C VAL A 165 6.98 10.30 1.71
N ILE A 166 6.73 9.41 0.73
CA ILE A 166 7.78 8.65 0.05
C ILE A 166 8.50 9.52 -0.99
N VAL A 167 7.77 10.38 -1.70
CA VAL A 167 8.28 11.12 -2.87
C VAL A 167 8.17 12.62 -2.63
N SER A 168 9.32 13.29 -2.63
CA SER A 168 9.39 14.75 -2.59
C SER A 168 9.30 15.32 -4.01
N GLU A 169 8.23 16.09 -4.27
CA GLU A 169 7.99 16.77 -5.57
C GLU A 169 9.20 17.60 -6.00
N SER A 170 9.80 18.37 -5.07
CA SER A 170 10.96 19.22 -5.38
C SER A 170 12.19 18.41 -5.76
N ARG A 171 12.52 17.34 -5.03
CA ARG A 171 13.66 16.47 -5.35
C ARG A 171 13.47 15.76 -6.68
N LEU A 172 12.25 15.32 -6.95
CA LEU A 172 11.91 14.65 -8.20
C LEU A 172 12.05 15.60 -9.40
N LEU A 173 11.63 16.86 -9.26
CA LEU A 173 11.82 17.89 -10.27
C LEU A 173 13.30 18.23 -10.52
N GLU A 174 14.10 18.34 -9.46
CA GLU A 174 15.54 18.57 -9.55
C GLU A 174 16.22 17.43 -10.33
N GLU A 175 15.86 16.19 -10.00
CA GLU A 175 16.40 14.99 -10.63
C GLU A 175 16.00 14.90 -12.11
N ILE A 176 14.72 15.10 -12.44
CA ILE A 176 14.23 15.16 -13.83
C ILE A 176 15.00 16.22 -14.62
N SER A 177 15.19 17.40 -14.03
CA SER A 177 15.93 18.50 -14.66
C SER A 177 17.38 18.12 -14.94
N TYR A 178 18.02 17.38 -14.03
CA TYR A 178 19.37 16.86 -14.21
C TYR A 178 19.42 15.81 -15.32
N LEU A 179 18.54 14.80 -15.28
CA LEU A 179 18.46 13.73 -16.28
C LEU A 179 18.25 14.28 -17.69
N GLN A 180 17.36 15.26 -17.84
CA GLN A 180 17.09 15.90 -19.13
C GLN A 180 18.33 16.62 -19.70
N ARG A 181 19.05 17.37 -18.86
CA ARG A 181 20.28 18.06 -19.29
C ARG A 181 21.37 17.06 -19.67
N SER A 182 21.54 16.02 -18.84
CA SER A 182 22.52 14.96 -19.07
C SER A 182 22.23 14.22 -20.38
N LEU A 183 20.97 13.87 -20.63
CA LEU A 183 20.54 13.21 -21.85
C LEU A 183 20.83 14.09 -23.08
N LYS A 184 20.45 15.38 -23.02
CA LYS A 184 20.73 16.33 -24.11
C LYS A 184 22.22 16.41 -24.48
N VAL A 185 23.11 16.41 -23.48
CA VAL A 185 24.56 16.41 -23.71
C VAL A 185 25.02 15.12 -24.38
N ARG A 186 24.57 13.95 -23.90
CA ARG A 186 24.92 12.66 -24.51
C ARG A 186 24.46 12.57 -25.97
N MET A 187 23.26 13.06 -26.26
CA MET A 187 22.71 13.06 -27.62
C MET A 187 23.47 13.98 -28.58
N GLN A 188 24.06 15.08 -28.10
CA GLN A 188 24.91 15.93 -28.93
C GLN A 188 26.24 15.27 -29.29
N LEU A 189 26.73 14.35 -28.43
CA LEU A 189 27.98 13.63 -28.65
C LEU A 189 27.79 12.42 -29.58
N ASP A 190 26.64 11.78 -29.55
CA ASP A 190 26.33 10.59 -30.36
C ASP A 190 25.42 10.92 -31.56
N LYS A 191 26.05 11.17 -32.73
CA LYS A 191 25.35 11.54 -33.98
C LYS A 191 24.40 10.46 -34.52
N ASN A 192 24.47 9.23 -34.01
CA ASN A 192 23.65 8.11 -34.46
C ASN A 192 22.32 7.96 -33.69
N HIS A 193 22.11 8.73 -32.63
CA HIS A 193 20.90 8.66 -31.80
C HIS A 193 19.76 9.51 -32.41
N ARG A 194 18.99 8.93 -33.34
CA ARG A 194 17.88 9.60 -34.05
C ARG A 194 16.67 9.97 -33.17
N ILE A 195 16.61 9.50 -31.93
CA ILE A 195 15.38 9.59 -31.10
C ILE A 195 15.09 11.00 -30.56
N GLY A 196 16.06 11.90 -30.39
CA GLY A 196 15.88 12.92 -29.33
C GLY A 196 16.01 14.38 -29.68
N THR A 197 15.40 14.82 -30.77
CA THR A 197 14.88 16.20 -30.82
C THR A 197 13.38 16.25 -30.61
N GLU A 198 12.64 15.37 -31.30
CA GLU A 198 11.17 15.28 -31.19
C GLU A 198 10.75 14.77 -29.81
N PHE A 199 11.35 13.67 -29.34
CA PHE A 199 11.13 13.14 -28.00
C PHE A 199 11.37 14.17 -26.88
N ILE A 200 12.43 14.97 -26.97
CA ILE A 200 12.73 16.02 -25.97
C ILE A 200 11.69 17.14 -26.03
N ALA A 201 11.22 17.51 -27.23
CA ALA A 201 10.22 18.56 -27.42
C ALA A 201 8.84 18.14 -26.87
N GLU A 202 8.39 16.92 -27.18
CA GLU A 202 7.13 16.34 -26.65
C GLU A 202 7.17 16.25 -25.12
N THR A 203 8.29 15.80 -24.57
CA THR A 203 8.44 15.67 -23.11
C THR A 203 8.49 17.03 -22.40
N GLN A 204 9.02 18.09 -23.04
CA GLN A 204 8.95 19.45 -22.52
C GLN A 204 7.51 19.98 -22.47
N GLU A 205 6.68 19.58 -23.42
CA GLU A 205 5.25 19.92 -23.40
C GLU A 205 4.53 19.18 -22.27
N GLU A 206 4.83 17.90 -22.04
CA GLU A 206 4.32 17.15 -20.89
C GLU A 206 4.70 17.82 -19.56
N MET A 207 5.96 18.22 -19.36
CA MET A 207 6.40 18.93 -18.14
C MET A 207 5.60 20.21 -17.87
N LYS A 208 5.23 20.96 -18.92
CA LYS A 208 4.37 22.16 -18.79
C LYS A 208 2.93 21.81 -18.41
N LYS A 209 2.42 20.66 -18.85
CA LYS A 209 1.09 20.16 -18.47
C LYS A 209 1.07 19.74 -17.00
N VAL A 210 2.15 19.14 -16.50
CA VAL A 210 2.24 18.68 -15.09
C VAL A 210 2.11 19.83 -14.10
N SER A 211 2.71 21.00 -14.37
CA SER A 211 2.60 22.15 -13.46
C SER A 211 1.17 22.72 -13.36
N GLY A 212 0.30 22.43 -14.33
CA GLY A 212 -1.10 22.86 -14.34
C GLY A 212 -2.07 21.93 -13.59
N LEU A 213 -1.63 20.76 -13.12
CA LEU A 213 -2.49 19.80 -12.44
C LEU A 213 -2.82 20.26 -11.01
N PRO A 214 -4.10 20.23 -10.59
CA PRO A 214 -4.52 20.72 -9.29
C PRO A 214 -4.21 19.75 -8.15
N ASP A 215 -4.37 18.44 -8.38
CA ASP A 215 -4.15 17.40 -7.38
C ASP A 215 -2.66 17.03 -7.26
N LEU A 216 -2.15 16.98 -6.02
CA LEU A 216 -0.76 16.65 -5.74
C LEU A 216 -0.41 15.22 -6.15
N THR A 217 -1.34 14.26 -6.00
CA THR A 217 -1.14 12.85 -6.36
C THR A 217 -0.92 12.74 -7.86
N ASP A 218 -1.78 13.38 -8.64
CA ASP A 218 -1.70 13.38 -10.11
C ASP A 218 -0.40 14.03 -10.59
N ARG A 219 0.02 15.13 -9.95
CA ARG A 219 1.33 15.76 -10.22
C ARG A 219 2.48 14.80 -9.95
N VAL A 220 2.53 14.20 -8.76
CA VAL A 220 3.62 13.29 -8.39
C VAL A 220 3.66 12.06 -9.31
N LEU A 221 2.50 11.50 -9.68
CA LEU A 221 2.42 10.39 -10.64
C LEU A 221 2.97 10.77 -12.01
N ALA A 222 2.60 11.94 -12.53
CA ALA A 222 3.11 12.42 -13.81
C ALA A 222 4.63 12.66 -13.76
N LEU A 223 5.14 13.22 -12.65
CA LEU A 223 6.57 13.38 -12.44
C LEU A 223 7.31 12.04 -12.33
N LEU A 224 6.73 11.03 -11.66
CA LEU A 224 7.32 9.69 -11.58
C LEU A 224 7.45 9.04 -12.96
N LYS A 225 6.43 9.20 -13.82
CA LYS A 225 6.50 8.77 -15.22
C LYS A 225 7.64 9.48 -15.97
N LEU A 226 7.72 10.80 -15.85
CA LEU A 226 8.79 11.59 -16.50
C LEU A 226 10.18 11.20 -16.01
N TRP A 227 10.34 10.98 -14.71
CA TRP A 227 11.59 10.49 -14.12
C TRP A 227 12.00 9.14 -14.71
N ALA A 228 11.06 8.19 -14.76
CA ALA A 228 11.32 6.88 -15.34
C ALA A 228 11.66 6.95 -16.84
N LEU A 229 10.91 7.77 -17.59
CA LEU A 229 11.14 8.06 -19.00
C LEU A 229 12.54 8.60 -19.24
N PHE A 230 12.96 9.67 -18.55
CA PHE A 230 14.27 10.24 -18.78
C PHE A 230 15.40 9.31 -18.35
N THR A 231 15.21 8.55 -17.28
CA THR A 231 16.20 7.56 -16.82
C THR A 231 16.39 6.45 -17.85
N CYS A 232 15.30 5.86 -18.34
CA CYS A 232 15.35 4.76 -19.31
C CYS A 232 15.83 5.23 -20.70
N ALA A 233 15.54 6.47 -21.07
CA ALA A 233 16.00 7.07 -22.32
C ALA A 233 17.54 7.13 -22.44
N HIS A 234 18.29 7.17 -21.32
CA HIS A 234 19.75 7.05 -21.33
C HIS A 234 20.27 5.72 -21.89
N TYR A 235 19.40 4.71 -21.94
CA TYR A 235 19.70 3.35 -22.37
C TYR A 235 18.87 2.94 -23.60
N GLY A 236 18.17 3.88 -24.25
CA GLY A 236 17.37 3.62 -25.44
C GLY A 236 16.07 2.85 -25.19
N VAL A 237 15.53 2.89 -23.96
CA VAL A 237 14.20 2.31 -23.64
C VAL A 237 13.21 3.42 -23.39
N GLU A 238 12.08 3.40 -24.11
CA GLU A 238 11.01 4.37 -23.99
C GLU A 238 9.99 3.96 -22.92
N VAL A 239 9.47 4.94 -22.17
CA VAL A 239 8.50 4.72 -21.10
C VAL A 239 7.34 5.70 -21.27
N ASP A 240 6.23 5.21 -21.82
CA ASP A 240 5.05 6.02 -22.10
C ASP A 240 4.08 6.06 -20.92
N ASN A 241 4.03 4.98 -20.15
CA ASN A 241 3.10 4.80 -19.04
C ASN A 241 3.72 4.01 -17.88
N LEU A 242 3.05 4.06 -16.72
CA LEU A 242 3.47 3.30 -15.52
C LEU A 242 2.87 1.88 -15.48
N THR A 243 2.44 1.34 -16.62
CA THR A 243 1.83 0.00 -16.73
C THR A 243 2.60 -0.89 -17.70
N VAL A 244 2.26 -0.82 -18.99
CA VAL A 244 2.83 -1.65 -20.07
C VAL A 244 4.34 -1.44 -20.20
N SER A 245 4.84 -0.20 -20.10
CA SER A 245 6.29 0.07 -20.22
C SER A 245 7.13 -0.54 -19.09
N PHE A 246 6.50 -0.97 -17.99
CA PHE A 246 7.15 -1.66 -16.87
C PHE A 246 6.91 -3.18 -16.88
N SER A 247 6.13 -3.69 -17.83
CA SER A 247 5.64 -5.08 -17.82
C SER A 247 6.70 -6.14 -18.10
N ASP A 248 7.83 -5.76 -18.69
CA ASP A 248 8.90 -6.70 -19.10
C ASP A 248 10.15 -6.64 -18.21
N GLY A 249 10.10 -5.84 -17.15
CA GLY A 249 11.15 -5.70 -16.14
C GLY A 249 12.37 -4.85 -16.55
N ARG A 250 12.51 -4.44 -17.82
CA ARG A 250 13.67 -3.65 -18.27
C ARG A 250 13.71 -2.29 -17.61
N ALA A 251 12.59 -1.55 -17.62
CA ALA A 251 12.52 -0.22 -17.01
C ALA A 251 12.94 -0.24 -15.52
N LEU A 252 12.49 -1.25 -14.76
CA LEU A 252 12.87 -1.42 -13.35
C LEU A 252 14.37 -1.68 -13.17
N CYS A 253 14.95 -2.56 -14.00
CA CYS A 253 16.38 -2.84 -13.96
C CYS A 253 17.21 -1.60 -14.31
N LEU A 254 16.79 -0.84 -15.32
CA LEU A 254 17.46 0.38 -15.75
C LEU A 254 17.39 1.50 -14.72
N LEU A 255 16.23 1.66 -14.06
CA LEU A 255 16.10 2.57 -12.92
C LEU A 255 17.13 2.23 -11.83
N LEU A 256 17.28 0.94 -11.49
CA LEU A 256 18.25 0.52 -10.48
C LEU A 256 19.69 0.70 -10.95
N HIS A 257 20.00 0.27 -12.17
CA HIS A 257 21.32 0.39 -12.78
C HIS A 257 21.78 1.86 -12.86
N HIS A 258 20.86 2.79 -13.15
CA HIS A 258 21.21 4.20 -13.27
C HIS A 258 21.80 4.79 -11.98
N TYR A 259 21.22 4.43 -10.84
CA TYR A 259 21.68 4.92 -9.53
C TYR A 259 22.72 4.01 -8.87
N TYR A 260 22.69 2.71 -9.15
CA TYR A 260 23.58 1.71 -8.57
C TYR A 260 24.13 0.76 -9.66
N PRO A 261 25.01 1.24 -10.55
CA PRO A 261 25.49 0.46 -11.69
C PRO A 261 26.28 -0.78 -11.28
N ASP A 262 26.99 -0.73 -10.14
CA ASP A 262 27.75 -1.87 -9.60
C ASP A 262 26.83 -2.97 -9.03
N LEU A 263 25.64 -2.59 -8.56
CA LEU A 263 24.68 -3.53 -7.97
C LEU A 263 23.92 -4.31 -9.05
N LEU A 264 23.53 -3.63 -10.12
CA LEU A 264 22.88 -4.23 -11.27
C LEU A 264 23.57 -3.76 -12.56
N PRO A 265 24.64 -4.43 -13.01
CA PRO A 265 25.27 -4.15 -14.29
C PRO A 265 24.33 -4.45 -15.48
N LEU A 266 24.47 -3.72 -16.58
CA LEU A 266 23.64 -3.88 -17.79
C LEU A 266 23.71 -5.28 -18.41
N GLU A 267 24.80 -6.01 -18.18
CA GLU A 267 25.00 -7.38 -18.65
C GLU A 267 24.01 -8.37 -18.04
N LEU A 268 23.44 -8.04 -16.86
CA LEU A 268 22.42 -8.85 -16.21
C LEU A 268 20.99 -8.56 -16.70
N VAL A 269 20.81 -7.55 -17.55
CA VAL A 269 19.51 -7.17 -18.08
C VAL A 269 19.24 -7.92 -19.38
N ASN A 270 18.13 -8.65 -19.43
CA ASN A 270 17.68 -9.28 -20.66
C ASN A 270 16.95 -8.27 -21.56
N TRP A 271 17.50 -8.05 -22.76
CA TRP A 271 17.01 -7.09 -23.75
C TRP A 271 15.97 -7.66 -24.72
N GLN A 272 15.90 -8.98 -24.84
CA GLN A 272 14.96 -9.68 -25.71
C GLN A 272 13.68 -10.01 -24.92
N THR A 273 12.72 -9.10 -24.99
CA THR A 273 11.41 -9.24 -24.31
C THR A 273 10.29 -9.34 -25.33
N THR A 274 9.08 -9.67 -24.86
CA THR A 274 7.88 -9.75 -25.70
C THR A 274 7.50 -8.39 -26.29
N GLN A 275 7.91 -7.29 -25.65
CA GLN A 275 7.73 -5.92 -26.15
C GLN A 275 8.56 -5.61 -27.41
N ASN A 276 9.66 -6.34 -27.64
CA ASN A 276 10.54 -6.15 -28.79
C ASN A 276 10.40 -7.30 -29.81
N LEU A 277 9.25 -7.98 -29.84
CA LEU A 277 9.01 -9.04 -30.82
C LEU A 277 8.89 -8.38 -32.21
N PRO A 278 9.69 -8.80 -33.21
CA PRO A 278 9.50 -8.30 -34.56
C PRO A 278 8.10 -8.71 -35.03
N THR A 279 7.31 -7.76 -35.51
CA THR A 279 6.06 -8.08 -36.19
C THR A 279 6.40 -8.91 -37.43
N CYS A 280 5.97 -10.17 -37.48
CA CYS A 280 5.99 -10.91 -38.73
C CYS A 280 5.16 -10.10 -39.73
N ASP A 281 5.72 -9.81 -40.92
CA ASP A 281 5.00 -9.22 -42.05
C ASP A 281 3.91 -10.21 -42.49
N ALA A 282 2.80 -10.26 -41.76
CA ALA A 282 1.61 -10.96 -42.19
C ALA A 282 1.08 -10.18 -43.39
N ASN A 283 1.16 -10.79 -44.58
CA ASN A 283 0.50 -10.28 -45.78
C ASN A 283 -0.99 -10.06 -45.45
N LEU A 284 -1.38 -8.79 -45.31
CA LEU A 284 -2.73 -8.34 -44.95
C LEU A 284 -3.79 -8.62 -46.04
N ASP A 285 -3.46 -9.36 -47.10
CA ASP A 285 -4.30 -9.53 -48.28
C ASP A 285 -5.05 -10.87 -48.34
N ASP A 286 -4.96 -11.71 -47.29
CA ASP A 286 -5.54 -13.06 -47.34
C ASP A 286 -6.15 -13.52 -46.00
N SER A 287 -7.17 -12.81 -45.48
CA SER A 287 -8.20 -13.46 -44.65
C SER A 287 -9.48 -12.63 -44.52
N LEU A 288 -10.45 -12.89 -45.40
CA LEU A 288 -11.88 -12.58 -45.21
C LEU A 288 -12.58 -13.71 -44.43
N ASP A 289 -12.02 -14.15 -43.29
CA ASP A 289 -12.69 -15.13 -42.43
C ASP A 289 -12.80 -14.63 -40.99
N ASP A 290 -14.04 -14.45 -40.55
CA ASP A 290 -14.51 -13.79 -39.33
C ASP A 290 -14.42 -14.71 -38.10
N SER A 291 -13.33 -15.50 -38.00
CA SER A 291 -13.07 -16.34 -36.83
C SER A 291 -12.23 -15.56 -35.81
N PHE A 292 -12.92 -14.85 -34.91
CA PHE A 292 -12.36 -14.11 -33.77
C PHE A 292 -11.54 -14.98 -32.79
N THR A 293 -11.43 -16.28 -33.03
CA THR A 293 -10.76 -17.24 -32.15
C THR A 293 -9.54 -17.95 -32.75
N GLU A 294 -9.19 -17.74 -34.02
CA GLU A 294 -8.08 -18.47 -34.69
C GLU A 294 -6.98 -17.61 -35.32
N GLN A 295 -6.93 -16.30 -35.05
CA GLN A 295 -5.79 -15.44 -35.45
C GLN A 295 -4.67 -15.34 -34.40
N THR A 296 -4.57 -16.30 -33.48
CA THR A 296 -3.46 -16.35 -32.51
C THR A 296 -2.50 -17.49 -32.85
N TYR A 297 -1.41 -17.14 -33.54
CA TYR A 297 -0.13 -17.86 -33.57
C TYR A 297 -0.19 -19.30 -34.10
N THR A 298 -0.25 -19.45 -35.42
CA THR A 298 -0.19 -20.76 -36.10
C THR A 298 1.22 -21.31 -36.36
N ASP A 299 2.29 -20.66 -35.90
CA ASP A 299 3.65 -21.22 -36.00
C ASP A 299 4.22 -21.63 -34.63
N THR A 300 4.54 -22.92 -34.50
CA THR A 300 5.18 -23.51 -33.32
C THR A 300 6.49 -22.81 -32.94
N VAL A 301 7.22 -22.31 -33.93
CA VAL A 301 8.47 -21.53 -33.78
C VAL A 301 8.22 -20.18 -33.09
N ASP A 302 7.12 -19.51 -33.41
CA ASP A 302 6.75 -18.22 -32.82
C ASP A 302 6.31 -18.37 -31.35
N LYS A 303 5.64 -19.49 -31.04
CA LYS A 303 5.25 -19.82 -29.66
C LYS A 303 6.43 -20.18 -28.76
N GLU A 304 7.43 -20.90 -29.28
CA GLU A 304 8.65 -21.21 -28.53
C GLU A 304 9.47 -19.95 -28.23
N GLU A 305 9.64 -19.06 -29.20
CA GLU A 305 10.33 -17.78 -29.02
C GLU A 305 9.58 -16.85 -28.08
N TYR A 306 8.25 -16.77 -28.18
CA TYR A 306 7.42 -16.02 -27.24
C TYR A 306 7.60 -16.52 -25.80
N ASN A 307 7.53 -17.84 -25.58
CA ASN A 307 7.72 -18.43 -24.26
C ASN A 307 9.15 -18.21 -23.73
N ARG A 308 10.16 -18.26 -24.59
CA ARG A 308 11.54 -17.93 -24.25
C ARG A 308 11.66 -16.50 -23.76
N ARG A 309 11.10 -15.53 -24.48
CA ARG A 309 11.11 -14.11 -24.09
C ARG A 309 10.34 -13.85 -22.80
N LEU A 310 9.21 -14.51 -22.60
CA LEU A 310 8.47 -14.44 -21.35
C LEU A 310 9.29 -14.98 -20.15
N ALA A 311 10.13 -16.00 -20.36
CA ALA A 311 11.05 -16.46 -19.32
C ALA A 311 12.12 -15.41 -19.00
N LEU A 312 12.68 -14.75 -20.02
CA LEU A 312 13.66 -13.67 -19.85
C LEU A 312 13.08 -12.45 -19.09
N GLU A 313 11.80 -12.13 -19.30
CA GLU A 313 11.09 -11.10 -18.53
C GLU A 313 10.99 -11.47 -17.05
N ARG A 314 10.65 -12.72 -16.74
CA ARG A 314 10.61 -13.22 -15.36
C ARG A 314 11.99 -13.14 -14.69
N GLU A 315 13.05 -13.41 -15.45
CA GLU A 315 14.43 -13.26 -14.98
C GLU A 315 14.75 -11.79 -14.67
N ASN A 316 14.35 -10.83 -15.52
CA ASN A 316 14.52 -9.40 -15.23
C ASN A 316 13.88 -9.01 -13.89
N PHE A 317 12.62 -9.43 -13.65
CA PHE A 317 11.97 -9.16 -12.36
C PHE A 317 12.69 -9.85 -11.19
N THR A 318 13.16 -11.07 -11.38
CA THR A 318 13.86 -11.83 -10.34
C THR A 318 15.17 -11.14 -9.96
N VAL A 319 15.97 -10.73 -10.94
CA VAL A 319 17.22 -10.00 -10.73
C VAL A 319 16.95 -8.67 -10.04
N PHE A 320 15.97 -7.89 -10.51
CA PHE A 320 15.60 -6.62 -9.89
C PHE A 320 15.21 -6.82 -8.41
N LEU A 321 14.32 -7.76 -8.11
CA LEU A 321 13.85 -8.02 -6.75
C LEU A 321 14.99 -8.49 -5.84
N ASP A 322 15.85 -9.39 -6.30
CA ASP A 322 17.03 -9.86 -5.56
C ASP A 322 17.93 -8.68 -5.14
N LYS A 323 18.23 -7.77 -6.08
CA LYS A 323 19.07 -6.61 -5.81
C LYS A 323 18.40 -5.56 -4.91
N VAL A 324 17.10 -5.35 -5.05
CA VAL A 324 16.36 -4.44 -4.18
C VAL A 324 16.28 -4.96 -2.75
N VAL A 325 16.06 -6.26 -2.56
CA VAL A 325 16.07 -6.89 -1.23
C VAL A 325 17.43 -6.73 -0.57
N PHE A 326 18.53 -6.92 -1.32
CA PHE A 326 19.88 -6.70 -0.83
C PHE A 326 20.08 -5.25 -0.33
N LEU A 327 19.63 -4.24 -1.08
CA LEU A 327 19.67 -2.84 -0.64
C LEU A 327 18.86 -2.63 0.65
N TYR A 328 17.65 -3.17 0.72
CA TYR A 328 16.79 -3.02 1.88
C TYR A 328 17.45 -3.56 3.16
N ILE A 329 18.14 -4.70 3.07
CA ILE A 329 18.90 -5.27 4.19
C ILE A 329 20.03 -4.33 4.62
N ILE A 330 20.78 -3.76 3.66
CA ILE A 330 21.86 -2.80 3.96
C ILE A 330 21.31 -1.57 4.69
N PHE A 331 20.19 -1.01 4.23
CA PHE A 331 19.61 0.20 4.82
C PHE A 331 18.92 -0.02 6.18
N ILE A 332 18.59 -1.25 6.56
CA ILE A 332 18.06 -1.57 7.91
C ILE A 332 19.18 -1.84 8.91
N VAL A 333 20.30 -2.40 8.45
CA VAL A 333 21.42 -2.78 9.32
C VAL A 333 22.39 -1.59 9.55
N SER A 334 22.27 -0.52 8.75
CA SER A 334 23.02 0.74 8.87
C SER A 334 22.21 1.78 9.63
#